data_AF-B6W5P2-F1
#
_entry.id   AF-B6W5P2-F1
#
_cell.length_a   1.000
_cell.length_b   1.000
_cell.length_c   1.000
_cell.angle_alpha   90.00
_cell.angle_beta   90.00
_cell.angle_gamma   90.00
#
_symmetry.space_group_name_H-M   'P 1'
#
loop_
_entity.id
_entity.type
_entity.pdbx_description
1 polymer ?
#
loop_
_entity_poly.entity_id
_entity_poly.type
_entity_poly.pdbx_seq_one_letter_code
_entity_poly.pdbx_strand_id
1 'polypeptide(L)'
;MQTLFMNCIEDFMKKIFRQIHLWLSVPFGLIITLICFSGAMLVFENEVMELARHELYYVKKVETVPLPVDRLLEEVELTLPDSVFVIGISVFSDPERAWQVNLSKPRRASMYVDQYTGEIKGKYERPAFFVTMFRLHRWLLDSMKADGGVFWGKMIVGVSTLLFVVVLISGIVIWWPRTRKALKNSLRISVGRGFRRFWYDLHVAGGMYALFFLLAMALTGLTWSFGWYRAGFYKVFGVEVQQGGTHSGVTLRGGRGSDQPGKNVSHSSSYVCWQQVYEQLALNNPGYKQITLSDGVANVSFNTFGNQRASDRYKFNPHSGEIDEVVLYKDAEKAGKIRGWIYSVHVGSWGGMLTRLLTFIAALIGATLPLTGYYLWIKRIWRKKSRVN
;
A
#
# COMPACT_ATOMS: atom_id res chain seq x y z
N MET A 1 5.41 17.57 48.39
CA MET A 1 6.55 16.63 48.28
C MET A 1 6.35 15.63 47.14
N GLN A 2 5.21 14.92 47.06
CA GLN A 2 4.88 14.00 45.95
C GLN A 2 4.91 14.67 44.56
N THR A 3 4.37 15.88 44.41
CA THR A 3 4.36 16.63 43.14
C THR A 3 5.76 17.01 42.65
N LEU A 4 6.68 17.35 43.56
CA LEU A 4 8.08 17.64 43.21
C LEU A 4 8.84 16.38 42.82
N PHE A 5 8.60 15.27 43.52
CA PHE A 5 9.19 13.97 43.20
C PHE A 5 8.72 13.45 41.83
N MET A 6 7.42 13.55 41.53
CA MET A 6 6.86 13.19 40.21
C MET A 6 7.42 14.08 39.09
N ASN A 7 7.57 15.38 39.31
CA ASN A 7 8.16 16.28 38.33
C ASN A 7 9.64 15.95 38.05
N CYS A 8 10.40 15.55 39.08
CA CYS A 8 11.81 15.15 38.94
C CYS A 8 11.95 13.86 38.10
N ILE A 9 11.10 12.86 38.34
CA ILE A 9 11.05 11.64 37.54
C ILE A 9 10.67 11.96 36.10
N GLU A 10 9.67 12.81 35.88
CA GLU A 10 9.25 13.22 34.53
C GLU A 10 10.39 13.93 33.77
N ASP A 11 11.12 14.83 34.43
CA ASP A 11 12.25 15.56 33.84
C ASP A 11 13.42 14.63 33.50
N PHE A 12 13.70 13.65 34.38
CA PHE A 12 14.70 12.61 34.12
C PHE A 12 14.31 11.75 32.91
N MET A 13 13.05 11.30 32.85
CA MET A 13 12.54 10.52 31.72
C MET A 13 12.61 11.31 30.41
N LYS A 14 12.18 12.58 30.40
CA LYS A 14 12.29 13.45 29.22
C LYS A 14 13.73 13.64 28.75
N LYS A 15 14.70 13.63 29.67
CA LYS A 15 16.13 13.70 29.31
C LYS A 15 16.60 12.44 28.60
N ILE A 16 16.22 11.26 29.10
CA ILE A 16 16.53 9.96 28.48
C ILE A 16 15.89 9.88 27.09
N PHE A 17 14.59 10.12 26.99
CA PHE A 17 13.87 10.04 25.71
C PHE A 17 14.39 11.03 24.68
N ARG A 18 14.82 12.23 25.10
CA ARG A 18 15.50 13.18 24.21
C ARG A 18 16.80 12.63 23.65
N GLN A 19 17.56 11.90 24.46
CA GLN A 19 18.79 11.27 24.03
C GLN A 19 18.49 10.14 23.03
N ILE A 20 17.52 9.26 23.35
CA ILE A 20 17.05 8.21 22.44
C ILE A 20 16.58 8.80 21.11
N HIS A 21 15.69 9.80 21.17
CA HIS A 21 15.14 10.45 19.98
C HIS A 21 16.26 10.98 19.10
N LEU A 22 17.24 11.69 19.67
CA LEU A 22 18.37 12.26 18.92
C LEU A 22 19.31 11.19 18.34
N TRP A 23 19.68 10.17 19.13
CA TRP A 23 20.56 9.09 18.67
C TRP A 23 19.94 8.23 17.58
N LEU A 24 18.60 8.12 17.53
CA LEU A 24 17.91 7.38 16.49
C LEU A 24 17.56 8.28 15.30
N SER A 25 17.13 9.52 15.54
CA SER A 25 16.70 10.42 14.47
C SER A 25 17.86 10.93 13.62
N VAL A 26 19.04 11.14 14.21
CA VAL A 26 20.19 11.72 13.48
C VAL A 26 20.79 10.74 12.45
N PRO A 27 21.16 9.49 12.78
CA PRO A 27 21.74 8.58 11.79
C PRO A 27 20.73 8.09 10.74
N PHE A 28 19.46 7.88 11.12
CA PHE A 28 18.44 7.29 10.22
C PHE A 28 17.52 8.33 9.58
N GLY A 29 17.60 9.60 9.96
CA GLY A 29 16.69 10.65 9.53
C GLY A 29 16.64 10.86 8.01
N LEU A 30 17.78 10.78 7.32
CA LEU A 30 17.82 10.88 5.86
C LEU A 30 17.11 9.69 5.19
N ILE A 31 17.28 8.48 5.73
CA ILE A 31 16.61 7.28 5.21
C ILE A 31 15.10 7.40 5.43
N ILE A 32 14.67 7.83 6.63
CA ILE A 32 13.26 8.09 6.94
C ILE A 32 12.69 9.15 5.99
N THR A 33 13.44 10.21 5.70
CA THR A 33 13.04 11.26 4.74
C THR A 33 12.74 10.66 3.37
N LEU A 34 13.63 9.83 2.85
CA LEU A 34 13.46 9.17 1.55
C LEU A 34 12.29 8.21 1.53
N ILE A 35 12.11 7.39 2.59
CA ILE A 35 10.99 6.44 2.71
C ILE A 35 9.65 7.17 2.77
N CYS A 36 9.54 8.21 3.59
CA CYS A 36 8.31 8.99 3.73
C CYS A 36 7.98 9.75 2.43
N PHE A 37 8.98 10.36 1.79
CA PHE A 37 8.79 11.08 0.53
C PHE A 37 8.34 10.15 -0.59
N SER A 38 9.05 9.03 -0.79
CA SER A 38 8.68 8.04 -1.80
C SER A 38 7.32 7.40 -1.52
N GLY A 39 6.97 7.18 -0.26
CA GLY A 39 5.64 6.73 0.15
C GLY A 39 4.55 7.74 -0.21
N ALA A 40 4.78 9.03 0.04
CA ALA A 40 3.85 10.10 -0.33
C ALA A 40 3.59 10.12 -1.84
N MET A 41 4.63 9.98 -2.66
CA MET A 41 4.48 9.95 -4.12
C MET A 41 3.64 8.76 -4.62
N LEU A 42 3.61 7.65 -3.88
CA LEU A 42 2.85 6.46 -4.25
C LEU A 42 1.37 6.51 -3.85
N VAL A 43 0.97 7.44 -2.97
CA VAL A 43 -0.43 7.51 -2.48
C VAL A 43 -1.42 7.76 -3.62
N PHE A 44 -1.03 8.54 -4.63
CA PHE A 44 -1.86 8.95 -5.77
C PHE A 44 -1.39 8.36 -7.10
N GLU A 45 -0.65 7.25 -7.06
CA GLU A 45 -0.12 6.63 -8.27
C GLU A 45 -1.23 6.30 -9.30
N ASN A 46 -2.33 5.71 -8.84
CA ASN A 46 -3.42 5.31 -9.74
C ASN A 46 -4.07 6.52 -10.42
N GLU A 47 -4.35 7.60 -9.66
CA GLU A 47 -4.98 8.81 -10.20
C GLU A 47 -4.05 9.51 -11.19
N VAL A 48 -2.76 9.62 -10.86
CA VAL A 48 -1.79 10.22 -11.76
C VAL A 48 -1.67 9.39 -13.05
N MET A 49 -1.73 8.06 -12.96
CA MET A 49 -1.71 7.19 -14.13
C MET A 49 -2.99 7.29 -14.96
N GLU A 50 -4.16 7.31 -14.33
CA GLU A 50 -5.46 7.48 -14.98
C GLU A 50 -5.55 8.85 -15.67
N LEU A 51 -4.99 9.91 -15.08
CA LEU A 51 -4.92 11.25 -15.68
C LEU A 51 -3.90 11.31 -16.83
N ALA A 52 -2.68 10.79 -16.63
CA ALA A 52 -1.59 10.90 -17.60
C ALA A 52 -1.77 9.96 -18.80
N ARG A 53 -2.51 8.86 -18.65
CA ARG A 53 -2.80 7.89 -19.72
C ARG A 53 -4.31 7.68 -19.85
N HIS A 54 -5.08 8.75 -19.86
CA HIS A 54 -6.54 8.70 -19.90
C HIS A 54 -7.07 7.80 -21.02
N GLU A 55 -6.49 7.92 -22.22
CA GLU A 55 -6.85 7.11 -23.38
C GLU A 55 -6.68 5.59 -23.15
N LEU A 56 -5.78 5.17 -22.26
CA LEU A 56 -5.59 3.75 -21.94
C LEU A 56 -6.68 3.22 -21.01
N TYR A 57 -7.11 4.02 -20.02
CA TYR A 57 -8.01 3.60 -18.96
C TYR A 57 -9.49 3.84 -19.27
N TYR A 58 -9.78 4.78 -20.16
CA TYR A 58 -11.14 5.23 -20.46
C TYR A 58 -11.49 5.06 -21.93
N VAL A 59 -12.74 4.71 -22.19
CA VAL A 59 -13.34 4.50 -23.50
C VAL A 59 -14.53 5.42 -23.68
N LYS A 60 -14.80 5.77 -24.92
CA LYS A 60 -16.04 6.47 -25.24
C LYS A 60 -17.12 5.40 -25.38
N LYS A 61 -18.21 5.52 -24.64
CA LYS A 61 -19.35 4.63 -24.83
C LYS A 61 -19.97 4.88 -26.21
N VAL A 62 -19.72 3.97 -27.15
CA VAL A 62 -20.27 4.04 -28.52
C VAL A 62 -21.50 3.16 -28.68
N GLU A 63 -21.60 2.07 -27.91
CA GLU A 63 -22.71 1.11 -27.98
C GLU A 63 -23.45 0.97 -26.64
N THR A 64 -24.67 0.44 -26.70
CA THR A 64 -25.50 0.18 -25.51
C THR A 64 -25.06 -1.08 -24.76
N VAL A 65 -24.51 -2.07 -25.47
CA VAL A 65 -24.11 -3.37 -24.91
C VAL A 65 -22.66 -3.65 -25.29
N PRO A 66 -21.79 -4.06 -24.35
CA PRO A 66 -20.43 -4.49 -24.67
C PRO A 66 -20.39 -5.75 -25.56
N LEU A 67 -19.28 -5.94 -26.27
CA LEU A 67 -18.99 -7.19 -26.96
C LEU A 67 -18.91 -8.38 -25.97
N PRO A 68 -19.22 -9.59 -26.44
CA PRO A 68 -19.04 -10.81 -25.66
C PRO A 68 -17.60 -10.97 -25.13
N VAL A 69 -17.47 -11.45 -23.89
CA VAL A 69 -16.18 -11.63 -23.20
C VAL A 69 -15.24 -12.53 -24.00
N ASP A 70 -15.73 -13.65 -24.53
CA ASP A 70 -14.97 -14.59 -25.35
C ASP A 70 -14.33 -13.91 -26.56
N ARG A 71 -15.10 -13.12 -27.32
CA ARG A 71 -14.59 -12.35 -28.45
C ARG A 71 -13.45 -11.41 -28.06
N LEU A 72 -13.60 -10.67 -26.97
CA LEU A 72 -12.57 -9.73 -26.48
C LEU A 72 -11.29 -10.47 -26.06
N LEU A 73 -11.43 -11.66 -25.49
CA LEU A 73 -10.29 -12.48 -25.08
C LEU A 73 -9.58 -13.09 -26.29
N GLU A 74 -10.31 -13.57 -27.28
CA GLU A 74 -9.76 -14.07 -28.56
C GLU A 74 -8.97 -12.97 -29.30
N GLU A 75 -9.53 -11.77 -29.42
CA GLU A 75 -8.85 -10.63 -30.06
C GLU A 75 -7.54 -10.29 -29.34
N VAL A 76 -7.53 -10.35 -28.01
CA VAL A 76 -6.31 -10.19 -27.21
C VAL A 76 -5.32 -11.31 -27.47
N GLU A 77 -5.74 -12.57 -27.44
CA GLU A 77 -4.87 -13.73 -27.63
C GLU A 77 -4.13 -13.70 -28.97
N LEU A 78 -4.79 -13.25 -30.04
CA LEU A 78 -4.18 -13.11 -31.36
C LEU A 78 -2.99 -12.14 -31.40
N THR A 79 -2.89 -11.23 -30.44
CA THR A 79 -1.77 -10.28 -30.33
C THR A 79 -0.66 -10.73 -29.39
N LEU A 80 -0.86 -11.84 -28.67
CA LEU A 80 0.10 -12.32 -27.68
C LEU A 80 1.15 -13.24 -28.31
N PRO A 81 2.41 -13.20 -27.83
CA PRO A 81 3.38 -14.24 -28.16
C PRO A 81 2.96 -15.59 -27.56
N ASP A 82 3.32 -16.71 -28.22
CA ASP A 82 2.99 -18.10 -27.79
C ASP A 82 3.30 -18.44 -26.33
N SER A 83 4.24 -17.71 -25.72
CA SER A 83 4.66 -17.91 -24.32
C SER A 83 3.76 -17.23 -23.26
N VAL A 84 2.82 -16.39 -23.71
CA VAL A 84 1.93 -15.59 -22.86
C VAL A 84 0.49 -15.94 -23.20
N PHE A 85 -0.32 -16.12 -22.16
CA PHE A 85 -1.73 -16.50 -22.28
C PHE A 85 -2.59 -15.69 -21.32
N VAL A 86 -3.87 -15.59 -21.63
CA VAL A 86 -4.87 -14.95 -20.77
C VAL A 86 -5.14 -15.82 -19.55
N ILE A 87 -5.26 -15.18 -18.38
CA ILE A 87 -5.54 -15.86 -17.11
C ILE A 87 -6.80 -15.32 -16.41
N GLY A 88 -7.40 -14.27 -16.95
CA GLY A 88 -8.53 -13.61 -16.33
C GLY A 88 -8.95 -12.34 -17.05
N ILE A 89 -10.13 -11.83 -16.71
CA ILE A 89 -10.63 -10.54 -17.14
C ILE A 89 -11.20 -9.77 -15.95
N SER A 90 -10.94 -8.47 -15.93
CA SER A 90 -11.44 -7.53 -14.94
C SER A 90 -12.43 -6.59 -15.62
N VAL A 91 -13.70 -6.78 -15.32
CA VAL A 91 -14.81 -5.97 -15.80
C VAL A 91 -15.18 -4.93 -14.76
N PHE A 92 -15.31 -3.67 -15.18
CA PHE A 92 -15.64 -2.55 -14.30
C PHE A 92 -17.11 -2.13 -14.49
N SER A 93 -17.75 -1.66 -13.42
CA SER A 93 -19.15 -1.20 -13.51
C SER A 93 -19.31 0.17 -14.16
N ASP A 94 -18.24 0.96 -14.19
CA ASP A 94 -18.19 2.22 -14.92
C ASP A 94 -18.14 1.92 -16.44
N PRO A 95 -19.17 2.31 -17.22
CA PRO A 95 -19.23 2.01 -18.64
C PRO A 95 -18.16 2.72 -19.46
N GLU A 96 -17.56 3.79 -18.92
CA GLU A 96 -16.46 4.50 -19.59
C GLU A 96 -15.10 3.92 -19.22
N ARG A 97 -15.01 2.94 -18.31
CA ARG A 97 -13.74 2.34 -17.91
C ARG A 97 -13.43 1.13 -18.79
N ALA A 98 -12.28 1.17 -19.45
CA ALA A 98 -11.79 0.08 -20.29
C ALA A 98 -11.68 -1.23 -19.50
N TRP A 99 -12.08 -2.34 -20.10
CA TRP A 99 -11.92 -3.65 -19.50
C TRP A 99 -10.46 -4.08 -19.51
N GLN A 100 -10.05 -4.87 -18.52
CA GLN A 100 -8.66 -5.27 -18.34
C GLN A 100 -8.53 -6.78 -18.46
N VAL A 101 -7.81 -7.23 -19.48
CA VAL A 101 -7.45 -8.64 -19.67
C VAL A 101 -6.14 -8.92 -18.94
N ASN A 102 -6.15 -9.88 -18.02
CA ASN A 102 -5.03 -10.26 -17.18
C ASN A 102 -4.21 -11.37 -17.87
N LEU A 103 -2.88 -11.22 -17.87
CA LEU A 103 -1.96 -12.11 -18.57
C LEU A 103 -1.08 -12.93 -17.62
N SER A 104 -0.64 -14.11 -18.09
CA SER A 104 0.17 -15.04 -17.30
C SER A 104 1.56 -14.50 -16.97
N LYS A 105 2.19 -13.80 -17.93
CA LYS A 105 3.55 -13.25 -17.79
C LYS A 105 3.70 -11.91 -18.55
N PRO A 106 4.59 -11.01 -18.09
CA PRO A 106 5.24 -11.01 -16.78
C PRO A 106 4.23 -10.83 -15.64
N ARG A 107 4.66 -11.05 -14.39
CA ARG A 107 3.77 -10.97 -13.22
C ARG A 107 3.04 -9.63 -13.18
N ARG A 108 1.69 -9.66 -13.10
CA ARG A 108 0.77 -8.49 -13.15
C ARG A 108 0.72 -7.78 -14.51
N ALA A 109 1.09 -8.47 -15.59
CA ALA A 109 0.81 -7.97 -16.93
C ALA A 109 -0.69 -8.01 -17.21
N SER A 110 -1.16 -6.99 -17.91
CA SER A 110 -2.53 -6.89 -18.38
C SER A 110 -2.60 -6.00 -19.61
N MET A 111 -3.66 -6.16 -20.40
CA MET A 111 -3.97 -5.28 -21.52
C MET A 111 -5.34 -4.66 -21.32
N TYR A 112 -5.48 -3.41 -21.75
CA TYR A 112 -6.75 -2.70 -21.75
C TYR A 112 -7.40 -2.86 -23.11
N VAL A 113 -8.69 -3.15 -23.10
CA VAL A 113 -9.49 -3.38 -24.29
C VAL A 113 -10.72 -2.49 -24.21
N ASP A 114 -11.09 -1.90 -25.33
CA ASP A 114 -12.37 -1.22 -25.49
C ASP A 114 -13.48 -2.28 -25.60
N GLN A 115 -14.32 -2.34 -24.57
CA GLN A 115 -15.37 -3.34 -24.48
C GLN A 115 -16.49 -3.16 -25.53
N TYR A 116 -16.55 -2.02 -26.22
CA TYR A 116 -17.57 -1.76 -27.25
C TYR A 116 -17.04 -2.01 -28.66
N THR A 117 -15.78 -1.71 -28.93
CA THR A 117 -15.21 -1.85 -30.29
C THR A 117 -14.32 -3.07 -30.46
N GLY A 118 -13.81 -3.67 -29.38
CA GLY A 118 -12.78 -4.71 -29.42
C GLY A 118 -11.36 -4.17 -29.55
N GLU A 119 -11.19 -2.84 -29.68
CA GLU A 119 -9.88 -2.24 -29.87
C GLU A 119 -8.97 -2.46 -28.65
N ILE A 120 -7.78 -3.01 -28.89
CA ILE A 120 -6.76 -3.16 -27.85
C ILE A 120 -6.06 -1.81 -27.65
N LYS A 121 -6.38 -1.14 -26.56
CA LYS A 121 -5.85 0.19 -26.21
C LYS A 121 -4.37 0.16 -25.85
N GLY A 122 -3.92 -0.98 -25.33
CA GLY A 122 -2.51 -1.23 -25.04
C GLY A 122 -2.27 -1.94 -23.71
N LYS A 123 -0.99 -2.17 -23.42
CA LYS A 123 -0.54 -2.87 -22.21
C LYS A 123 -0.46 -1.95 -21.00
N TYR A 124 -0.76 -2.53 -19.84
CA TYR A 124 -0.43 -1.92 -18.56
C TYR A 124 1.08 -1.80 -18.41
N GLU A 125 1.55 -0.57 -18.23
CA GLU A 125 2.93 -0.26 -17.89
C GLU A 125 2.97 0.70 -16.72
N ARG A 126 3.76 0.34 -15.71
CA ARG A 126 4.01 1.21 -14.58
C ARG A 126 5.12 2.22 -14.95
N PRO A 127 4.86 3.53 -14.91
CA PRO A 127 5.88 4.53 -15.28
C PRO A 127 7.16 4.40 -14.46
N ALA A 128 8.32 4.67 -15.10
CA ALA A 128 9.64 4.55 -14.48
C ALA A 128 9.79 5.34 -13.17
N PHE A 129 9.12 6.50 -13.07
CA PHE A 129 9.03 7.29 -11.85
C PHE A 129 8.42 6.49 -10.69
N PHE A 130 7.24 5.90 -10.87
CA PHE A 130 6.56 5.11 -9.83
C PHE A 130 7.28 3.79 -9.52
N VAL A 131 7.91 3.17 -10.52
CA VAL A 131 8.80 2.02 -10.29
C VAL A 131 9.95 2.42 -9.37
N THR A 132 10.59 3.55 -9.64
CA THR A 132 11.70 4.08 -8.84
C THR A 132 11.24 4.43 -7.43
N MET A 133 10.14 5.17 -7.28
CA MET A 133 9.58 5.52 -5.97
C MET A 133 9.21 4.28 -5.16
N PHE A 134 8.60 3.27 -5.80
CA PHE A 134 8.28 2.01 -5.13
C PHE A 134 9.53 1.26 -4.69
N ARG A 135 10.54 1.13 -5.56
CA ARG A 135 11.81 0.48 -5.20
C ARG A 135 12.54 1.23 -4.09
N LEU A 136 12.53 2.56 -4.13
CA LEU A 136 13.12 3.40 -3.08
C LEU A 136 12.39 3.21 -1.75
N HIS A 137 11.07 3.29 -1.75
CA HIS A 137 10.24 3.14 -0.57
C HIS A 137 10.37 1.74 0.07
N ARG A 138 10.42 0.71 -0.77
CA ARG A 138 10.33 -0.67 -0.31
C ARG A 138 11.68 -1.29 0.03
N TRP A 139 12.70 -0.92 -0.75
CA TRP A 139 13.99 -1.61 -0.77
C TRP A 139 15.17 -0.66 -0.91
N LEU A 140 14.99 0.66 -0.79
CA LEU A 140 16.07 1.63 -1.00
C LEU A 140 16.79 1.45 -2.35
N LEU A 141 16.01 1.17 -3.40
CA LEU A 141 16.46 0.86 -4.77
C LEU A 141 17.21 -0.48 -4.93
N ASP A 142 17.44 -1.22 -3.86
CA ASP A 142 18.00 -2.56 -3.90
C ASP A 142 17.07 -3.53 -4.66
N SER A 143 17.63 -4.64 -5.11
CA SER A 143 16.92 -5.68 -5.86
C SER A 143 17.16 -7.05 -5.25
N MET A 144 16.14 -7.90 -5.29
CA MET A 144 16.27 -9.29 -4.85
C MET A 144 17.31 -9.99 -5.72
N LYS A 145 18.37 -10.48 -5.09
CA LYS A 145 19.42 -11.22 -5.79
C LYS A 145 18.96 -12.64 -6.11
N ALA A 146 19.27 -13.12 -7.31
CA ALA A 146 18.88 -14.45 -7.77
C ALA A 146 19.57 -15.59 -6.99
N ASP A 147 20.71 -15.29 -6.37
CA ASP A 147 21.52 -16.21 -5.55
C ASP A 147 20.97 -16.42 -4.12
N GLY A 148 19.85 -15.79 -3.77
CA GLY A 148 19.27 -15.89 -2.42
C GLY A 148 20.03 -15.08 -1.35
N GLY A 149 20.91 -14.16 -1.76
CA GLY A 149 21.65 -13.30 -0.84
C GLY A 149 20.76 -12.38 0.01
N VAL A 150 21.36 -11.82 1.07
CA VAL A 150 20.66 -10.92 2.01
C VAL A 150 20.14 -9.68 1.28
N PHE A 151 18.84 -9.43 1.40
CA PHE A 151 18.17 -8.26 0.83
C PHE A 151 18.38 -7.03 1.74
N TRP A 152 19.60 -6.46 1.68
CA TRP A 152 20.04 -5.38 2.55
C TRP A 152 19.12 -4.17 2.52
N GLY A 153 18.69 -3.72 1.34
CA GLY A 153 17.81 -2.57 1.22
C GLY A 153 16.47 -2.77 1.92
N LYS A 154 15.88 -3.98 1.82
CA LYS A 154 14.68 -4.36 2.59
C LYS A 154 14.95 -4.32 4.10
N MET A 155 16.11 -4.80 4.54
CA MET A 155 16.48 -4.81 5.97
C MET A 155 16.71 -3.40 6.51
N ILE A 156 17.42 -2.54 5.77
CA ILE A 156 17.66 -1.15 6.16
C ILE A 156 16.33 -0.39 6.28
N VAL A 157 15.43 -0.52 5.29
CA VAL A 157 14.09 0.09 5.34
C VAL A 157 13.30 -0.44 6.55
N GLY A 158 13.31 -1.76 6.75
CA GLY A 158 12.61 -2.40 7.87
C GLY A 158 13.10 -1.93 9.24
N VAL A 159 14.42 -1.95 9.47
CA VAL A 159 15.04 -1.50 10.72
C VAL A 159 14.81 -0.01 10.93
N SER A 160 15.00 0.82 9.89
CA SER A 160 14.74 2.26 9.97
C SER A 160 13.28 2.56 10.33
N THR A 161 12.33 1.77 9.80
CA THR A 161 10.91 1.90 10.15
C THR A 161 10.65 1.50 11.61
N LEU A 162 11.31 0.46 12.11
CA LEU A 162 11.19 0.05 13.52
C LEU A 162 11.73 1.14 14.46
N LEU A 163 12.89 1.71 14.13
CA LEU A 163 13.46 2.83 14.87
C LEU A 163 12.57 4.08 14.75
N PHE A 164 11.94 4.30 13.60
CA PHE A 164 11.00 5.40 13.40
C PHE A 164 9.80 5.30 14.35
N VAL A 165 9.26 4.09 14.60
CA VAL A 165 8.22 3.90 15.63
C VAL A 165 8.72 4.35 17.01
N VAL A 166 9.95 3.99 17.40
CA VAL A 166 10.56 4.43 18.66
C VAL A 166 10.78 5.95 18.69
N VAL A 167 11.17 6.56 17.58
CA VAL A 167 11.32 8.02 17.42
C VAL A 167 9.98 8.73 17.58
N LEU A 168 8.90 8.20 17.01
CA LEU A 168 7.55 8.77 17.17
C LEU A 168 7.08 8.68 18.63
N ILE A 169 7.23 7.52 19.27
CA ILE A 169 6.85 7.33 20.69
C ILE A 169 7.67 8.25 21.60
N SER A 170 9.00 8.31 21.39
CA SER A 170 9.86 9.22 22.14
C SER A 170 9.50 10.69 21.92
N GLY A 171 9.09 11.06 20.70
CA GLY A 171 8.58 12.40 20.39
C GLY A 171 7.39 12.80 21.25
N ILE A 172 6.41 11.89 21.42
CA ILE A 172 5.25 12.10 22.31
C ILE A 172 5.71 12.36 23.74
N VAL A 173 6.58 11.50 24.27
CA VAL A 173 7.06 11.59 25.66
C VAL A 173 7.80 12.90 25.91
N ILE A 174 8.64 13.34 24.97
CA ILE A 174 9.38 14.60 25.06
C ILE A 174 8.43 15.80 25.00
N TRP A 175 7.44 15.74 24.11
CA TRP A 175 6.50 16.83 23.86
C TRP A 175 5.45 17.00 24.96
N TRP A 176 5.14 15.94 25.71
CA TRP A 176 3.99 15.88 26.63
C TRP A 176 3.84 17.15 27.49
N PRO A 177 2.78 17.96 27.28
CA PRO A 177 2.67 19.28 27.89
C PRO A 177 2.15 19.20 29.32
N ARG A 178 2.74 19.99 30.23
CA ARG A 178 2.29 20.08 31.64
C ARG A 178 1.04 20.95 31.82
N THR A 179 0.72 21.83 30.88
CA THR A 179 -0.41 22.76 30.99
C THR A 179 -1.16 22.90 29.67
N ARG A 180 -2.46 23.24 29.74
CA ARG A 180 -3.29 23.53 28.55
C ARG A 180 -2.74 24.70 27.71
N LYS A 181 -2.15 25.71 28.36
CA LYS A 181 -1.50 26.84 27.68
C LYS A 181 -0.25 26.39 26.91
N ALA A 182 0.55 25.50 27.48
CA ALA A 182 1.71 24.92 26.80
C ALA A 182 1.28 24.06 25.60
N LEU A 183 0.21 23.28 25.73
CA LEU A 183 -0.39 22.51 24.63
C LEU A 183 -0.82 23.42 23.47
N LYS A 184 -1.61 24.46 23.75
CA LYS A 184 -2.09 25.39 22.70
C LYS A 184 -0.93 26.11 22.00
N ASN A 185 0.10 26.47 22.76
CA ASN A 185 1.27 27.17 22.22
C ASN A 185 2.20 26.25 21.41
N SER A 186 2.31 24.96 21.75
CA SER A 186 3.18 24.01 21.05
C SER A 186 2.61 23.54 19.72
N LEU A 187 1.30 23.60 19.54
CA LEU A 187 0.59 23.25 18.30
C LEU A 187 0.41 24.43 17.34
N ARG A 188 0.85 25.63 17.72
CA ARG A 188 0.79 26.82 16.89
C ARG A 188 2.08 27.00 16.09
N ILE A 189 1.96 27.14 14.78
CA ILE A 189 3.08 27.48 13.89
C ILE A 189 3.21 29.00 13.85
N SER A 190 4.32 29.54 14.37
CA SER A 190 4.59 30.98 14.32
C SER A 190 5.36 31.38 13.06
N VAL A 191 4.72 32.19 12.21
CA VAL A 191 5.34 32.85 11.06
C VAL A 191 5.81 34.24 11.52
N GLY A 192 7.05 34.63 11.21
CA GLY A 192 7.59 35.96 11.54
C GLY A 192 8.40 36.09 12.83
N ARG A 193 8.56 35.02 13.63
CA ARG A 193 9.40 35.03 14.87
C ARG A 193 10.83 34.50 14.65
N GLY A 194 11.30 34.59 13.41
CA GLY A 194 12.62 34.11 12.98
C GLY A 194 12.64 32.64 12.55
N PHE A 195 13.56 32.33 11.62
CA PHE A 195 13.62 31.04 10.92
C PHE A 195 13.81 29.85 11.87
N ARG A 196 14.59 30.00 12.94
CA ARG A 196 14.76 28.95 13.95
C ARG A 196 13.46 28.58 14.67
N ARG A 197 12.64 29.59 15.01
CA ARG A 197 11.38 29.35 15.71
C ARG A 197 10.37 28.69 14.77
N PHE A 198 10.31 29.14 13.53
CA PHE A 198 9.46 28.54 12.50
C PHE A 198 9.72 27.04 12.34
N TRP A 199 10.99 26.62 12.14
CA TRP A 199 11.32 25.20 12.00
C TRP A 199 11.11 24.38 13.27
N TYR A 200 11.30 24.98 14.44
CA TYR A 200 10.96 24.34 15.70
C TYR A 200 9.46 24.09 15.83
N ASP A 201 8.65 25.10 15.54
CA ASP A 201 7.19 24.96 15.60
C ASP A 201 6.69 23.98 14.53
N LEU A 202 7.26 23.99 13.32
CA LEU A 202 6.91 23.03 12.28
C LEU A 202 7.27 21.58 12.68
N HIS A 203 8.45 21.37 13.26
CA HIS A 203 8.87 20.04 13.73
C HIS A 203 7.93 19.50 14.82
N VAL A 204 7.61 20.35 15.81
CA VAL A 204 6.74 19.96 16.92
C VAL A 204 5.28 19.83 16.49
N ALA A 205 4.68 20.89 15.96
CA ALA A 205 3.27 20.88 15.58
C ALA A 205 3.00 19.91 14.43
N GLY A 206 3.85 19.90 13.40
CA GLY A 206 3.76 18.95 12.29
C GLY A 206 3.89 17.51 12.78
N GLY A 207 4.87 17.22 13.65
CA GLY A 207 5.04 15.91 14.24
C GLY A 207 3.80 15.42 14.98
N MET A 208 3.17 16.31 15.76
CA MET A 208 1.95 15.97 16.50
C MET A 208 0.72 15.80 15.61
N TYR A 209 0.53 16.65 14.59
CA TYR A 209 -0.60 16.53 13.66
C TYR A 209 -0.49 15.26 12.80
N ALA A 210 0.72 14.89 12.38
CA ALA A 210 0.95 13.71 11.55
C ALA A 210 1.13 12.42 12.36
N LEU A 211 1.28 12.50 13.69
CA LEU A 211 1.66 11.39 14.56
C LEU A 211 0.81 10.14 14.36
N PHE A 212 -0.51 10.29 14.41
CA PHE A 212 -1.44 9.16 14.31
C PHE A 212 -1.25 8.42 12.98
N PHE A 213 -1.21 9.16 11.87
CA PHE A 213 -1.03 8.59 10.54
C PHE A 213 0.37 7.99 10.35
N LEU A 214 1.43 8.68 10.79
CA LEU A 214 2.80 8.19 10.71
C LEU A 214 3.00 6.90 11.52
N LEU A 215 2.43 6.83 12.72
CA LEU A 215 2.48 5.63 13.54
C LEU A 215 1.70 4.47 12.91
N ALA A 216 0.49 4.74 12.42
CA ALA A 216 -0.32 3.73 11.73
C ALA A 216 0.38 3.19 10.47
N MET A 217 0.97 4.06 9.65
CA MET A 217 1.76 3.68 8.47
C MET A 217 3.00 2.86 8.85
N ALA A 218 3.76 3.29 9.87
CA ALA A 218 4.97 2.59 10.28
C ALA A 218 4.68 1.19 10.83
N LEU A 219 3.66 1.05 11.70
CA LEU A 219 3.25 -0.23 12.27
C LEU A 219 2.73 -1.19 11.19
N THR A 220 1.88 -0.72 10.28
CA THR A 220 1.39 -1.55 9.17
C THR A 220 2.51 -1.91 8.19
N GLY A 221 3.43 -0.99 7.90
CA GLY A 221 4.56 -1.19 7.01
C GLY A 221 5.52 -2.29 7.47
N LEU A 222 5.78 -2.38 8.78
CA LEU A 222 6.65 -3.40 9.38
C LEU A 222 6.17 -4.84 9.13
N THR A 223 4.87 -5.06 8.97
CA THR A 223 4.29 -6.38 8.65
C THR A 223 4.77 -6.93 7.30
N TRP A 224 5.32 -6.08 6.44
CA TRP A 224 5.90 -6.49 5.17
C TRP A 224 7.43 -6.58 5.18
N SER A 225 8.07 -6.05 6.22
CA SER A 225 9.51 -6.11 6.39
C SER A 225 9.93 -7.40 7.09
N PHE A 226 9.22 -7.77 8.17
CA PHE A 226 9.61 -8.86 9.05
C PHE A 226 8.48 -9.87 9.29
N GLY A 227 8.77 -11.16 9.04
CA GLY A 227 7.82 -12.25 9.25
C GLY A 227 7.41 -12.41 10.71
N TRP A 228 8.36 -12.28 11.64
CA TRP A 228 8.09 -12.35 13.08
C TRP A 228 7.16 -11.23 13.55
N TYR A 229 7.38 -10.00 13.06
CA TYR A 229 6.54 -8.85 13.40
C TYR A 229 5.13 -9.05 12.84
N ARG A 230 5.02 -9.51 11.59
CA ARG A 230 3.74 -9.86 10.98
C ARG A 230 2.97 -10.89 11.81
N ALA A 231 3.63 -11.96 12.23
CA ALA A 231 2.99 -13.00 13.06
C ALA A 231 2.50 -12.43 14.41
N GLY A 232 3.34 -11.65 15.09
CA GLY A 232 2.96 -10.97 16.34
C GLY A 232 1.81 -9.99 16.15
N PHE A 233 1.85 -9.18 15.09
CA PHE A 233 0.77 -8.25 14.75
C PHE A 233 -0.55 -8.98 14.50
N TYR A 234 -0.56 -10.08 13.75
CA TYR A 234 -1.77 -10.85 13.49
C TYR A 234 -2.32 -11.49 14.77
N LYS A 235 -1.43 -11.94 15.67
CA LYS A 235 -1.80 -12.50 16.97
C LYS A 235 -2.55 -11.49 17.85
N VAL A 236 -2.20 -10.20 17.81
CA VAL A 236 -2.95 -9.13 18.51
C VAL A 236 -4.41 -9.07 18.05
N PHE A 237 -4.70 -9.44 16.80
CA PHE A 237 -6.04 -9.52 16.24
C PHE A 237 -6.66 -10.93 16.32
N GLY A 238 -6.07 -11.83 17.12
CA GLY A 238 -6.56 -13.19 17.33
C GLY A 238 -6.40 -14.11 16.12
N VAL A 239 -5.40 -13.86 15.27
CA VAL A 239 -5.09 -14.70 14.10
C VAL A 239 -3.68 -15.27 14.23
N GLU A 240 -3.58 -16.59 14.25
CA GLU A 240 -2.29 -17.28 14.24
C GLU A 240 -1.87 -17.55 12.79
N VAL A 241 -0.71 -17.03 12.40
CA VAL A 241 -0.12 -17.28 11.08
C VAL A 241 1.11 -18.16 11.26
N GLN A 242 1.10 -19.38 10.71
CA GLN A 242 2.30 -20.21 10.67
C GLN A 242 3.43 -19.48 9.92
N GLN A 243 4.64 -19.48 10.48
CA GLN A 243 5.81 -18.89 9.83
C GLN A 243 6.16 -19.69 8.57
N GLY A 244 5.75 -19.20 7.41
CA GLY A 244 6.08 -19.81 6.13
C GLY A 244 5.42 -19.09 4.97
N GLY A 245 6.10 -18.08 4.43
CA GLY A 245 5.60 -17.35 3.27
C GLY A 245 6.27 -16.00 3.13
N THR A 246 7.45 -16.00 2.52
CA THR A 246 8.03 -14.87 1.80
C THR A 246 6.96 -14.25 0.90
N HIS A 247 7.03 -12.94 0.68
CA HIS A 247 6.05 -12.16 -0.07
C HIS A 247 5.84 -12.67 -1.50
N SER A 248 4.93 -13.62 -1.68
CA SER A 248 4.24 -13.86 -2.95
C SER A 248 2.82 -13.36 -2.77
N GLY A 249 2.52 -12.22 -3.40
CA GLY A 249 1.13 -11.81 -3.57
C GLY A 249 0.37 -12.89 -4.35
N VAL A 250 -0.91 -13.03 -4.03
CA VAL A 250 -1.85 -14.00 -4.59
C VAL A 250 -1.54 -15.43 -4.15
N THR A 251 -2.34 -15.89 -3.19
CA THR A 251 -2.56 -17.30 -2.91
C THR A 251 -3.21 -17.95 -4.12
N LEU A 252 -2.40 -18.56 -4.98
CA LEU A 252 -2.76 -19.84 -5.56
C LEU A 252 -1.99 -20.88 -4.73
N ARG A 253 -2.72 -21.63 -3.89
CA ARG A 253 -2.17 -22.80 -3.21
C ARG A 253 -3.14 -23.94 -3.49
N GLY A 254 -2.69 -24.86 -4.35
CA GLY A 254 -3.34 -26.13 -4.66
C GLY A 254 -2.63 -26.78 -5.85
N GLY A 255 -1.81 -27.80 -5.57
CA GLY A 255 -1.07 -28.54 -6.60
C GLY A 255 0.26 -29.07 -6.09
N ARG A 256 0.22 -30.15 -5.29
CA ARG A 256 1.39 -30.98 -4.99
C ARG A 256 1.54 -31.90 -6.22
N GLY A 257 2.58 -31.70 -7.02
CA GLY A 257 2.81 -32.46 -8.25
C GLY A 257 4.30 -32.69 -8.45
N SER A 258 4.68 -33.96 -8.36
CA SER A 258 5.98 -34.53 -8.69
C SER A 258 6.48 -34.12 -10.08
N ASP A 259 7.78 -33.90 -10.20
CA ASP A 259 8.50 -33.78 -11.47
C ASP A 259 8.19 -34.95 -12.40
N GLN A 260 7.47 -34.65 -13.48
CA GLN A 260 7.38 -35.46 -14.69
C GLN A 260 7.54 -34.51 -15.89
N PRO A 261 8.59 -34.67 -16.72
CA PRO A 261 8.77 -33.84 -17.90
C PRO A 261 7.86 -34.35 -19.03
N GLY A 262 7.12 -33.42 -19.66
CA GLY A 262 6.41 -33.68 -20.92
C GLY A 262 4.92 -33.92 -20.80
N LYS A 263 4.14 -32.86 -20.53
CA LYS A 263 2.80 -32.70 -21.11
C LYS A 263 2.63 -31.25 -21.54
N ASN A 264 2.59 -31.05 -22.86
CA ASN A 264 2.02 -29.84 -23.45
C ASN A 264 0.56 -29.77 -23.01
N VAL A 265 0.29 -29.03 -21.93
CA VAL A 265 -1.08 -28.68 -21.54
C VAL A 265 -1.53 -27.65 -22.56
N SER A 266 -2.29 -28.10 -23.55
CA SER A 266 -3.16 -27.23 -24.33
C SER A 266 -4.11 -26.55 -23.34
N HIS A 267 -3.79 -25.32 -22.94
CA HIS A 267 -4.69 -24.45 -22.18
C HIS A 267 -5.75 -23.91 -23.15
N SER A 268 -6.62 -24.78 -23.67
CA SER A 268 -7.91 -24.36 -24.21
C SER A 268 -8.95 -24.44 -23.09
N SER A 269 -8.75 -23.66 -22.02
CA SER A 269 -9.84 -23.39 -21.09
C SER A 269 -10.81 -22.48 -21.84
N SER A 270 -11.85 -23.09 -22.41
CA SER A 270 -12.85 -22.38 -23.18
C SER A 270 -13.44 -21.24 -22.35
N TYR A 271 -13.32 -19.99 -22.80
CA TYR A 271 -13.96 -18.82 -22.19
C TYR A 271 -15.49 -18.89 -22.22
N VAL A 272 -16.04 -19.94 -22.81
CA VAL A 272 -17.47 -20.20 -23.08
C VAL A 272 -18.38 -19.81 -21.92
N CYS A 273 -18.01 -20.13 -20.67
CA CYS A 273 -18.89 -19.85 -19.53
C CYS A 273 -18.64 -18.48 -18.86
N TRP A 274 -17.59 -17.75 -19.23
CA TRP A 274 -17.22 -16.50 -18.54
C TRP A 274 -18.23 -15.39 -18.80
N GLN A 275 -18.81 -15.33 -20.01
CA GLN A 275 -19.89 -14.39 -20.32
C GLN A 275 -21.10 -14.64 -19.41
N GLN A 276 -21.56 -15.89 -19.33
CA GLN A 276 -22.70 -16.28 -18.49
C GLN A 276 -22.44 -15.98 -17.01
N VAL A 277 -21.26 -16.36 -16.50
CA VAL A 277 -20.89 -16.11 -15.09
C VAL A 277 -20.80 -14.61 -14.81
N TYR A 278 -20.22 -13.83 -15.73
CA TYR A 278 -20.21 -12.36 -15.63
C TYR A 278 -21.62 -11.79 -15.52
N GLU A 279 -22.51 -12.12 -16.45
CA GLU A 279 -23.88 -11.60 -16.49
C GLU A 279 -24.64 -11.97 -15.22
N GLN A 280 -24.57 -13.23 -14.79
CA GLN A 280 -25.20 -13.69 -13.56
C GLN A 280 -24.68 -12.92 -12.33
N LEU A 281 -23.36 -12.71 -12.22
CA LEU A 281 -22.78 -11.98 -11.10
C LEU A 281 -23.09 -10.48 -11.17
N ALA A 282 -23.10 -9.87 -12.35
CA ALA A 282 -23.45 -8.47 -12.55
C ALA A 282 -24.91 -8.20 -12.16
N LEU A 283 -25.83 -9.09 -12.56
CA LEU A 283 -27.25 -9.01 -12.20
C LEU A 283 -27.47 -9.20 -10.69
N ASN A 284 -26.79 -10.17 -10.08
CA ASN A 284 -26.96 -10.47 -8.65
C ASN A 284 -26.27 -9.45 -7.73
N ASN A 285 -25.38 -8.61 -8.26
CA ASN A 285 -24.59 -7.66 -7.46
C ASN A 285 -24.62 -6.24 -8.06
N PRO A 286 -25.78 -5.57 -8.16
CA PRO A 286 -25.94 -4.30 -8.91
C PRO A 286 -25.07 -3.12 -8.41
N GLY A 287 -24.42 -3.23 -7.25
CA GLY A 287 -23.48 -2.26 -6.71
C GLY A 287 -21.99 -2.62 -6.86
N TYR A 288 -21.66 -3.62 -7.69
CA TYR A 288 -20.27 -4.02 -7.89
C TYR A 288 -19.42 -2.86 -8.43
N LYS A 289 -18.16 -2.81 -8.01
CA LYS A 289 -17.15 -1.90 -8.58
C LYS A 289 -16.42 -2.57 -9.74
N GLN A 290 -16.02 -3.81 -9.50
CA GLN A 290 -15.23 -4.61 -10.43
C GLN A 290 -15.51 -6.09 -10.19
N ILE A 291 -15.71 -6.84 -11.26
CA ILE A 291 -15.78 -8.30 -11.30
C ILE A 291 -14.50 -8.80 -11.97
N THR A 292 -13.69 -9.56 -11.26
CA THR A 292 -12.51 -10.23 -11.84
C THR A 292 -12.78 -11.71 -11.97
N LEU A 293 -12.86 -12.17 -13.22
CA LEU A 293 -12.98 -13.57 -13.60
C LEU A 293 -11.60 -14.16 -13.86
N SER A 294 -11.44 -15.41 -13.48
CA SER A 294 -10.28 -16.26 -13.71
C SER A 294 -10.74 -17.71 -13.74
N ASP A 295 -9.86 -18.62 -14.12
CA ASP A 295 -10.20 -20.04 -14.25
C ASP A 295 -10.84 -20.62 -12.95
N GLY A 296 -12.14 -20.89 -13.02
CA GLY A 296 -12.98 -21.42 -11.94
C GLY A 296 -13.23 -20.50 -10.74
N VAL A 297 -12.83 -19.23 -10.80
CA VAL A 297 -13.01 -18.28 -9.69
C VAL A 297 -13.35 -16.88 -10.19
N ALA A 298 -14.40 -16.29 -9.63
CA ALA A 298 -14.75 -14.89 -9.78
C ALA A 298 -14.61 -14.14 -8.44
N ASN A 299 -14.14 -12.90 -8.49
CA ASN A 299 -14.11 -12.00 -7.33
C ASN A 299 -14.92 -10.75 -7.64
N VAL A 300 -15.90 -10.45 -6.79
CA VAL A 300 -16.74 -9.25 -6.91
C VAL A 300 -16.34 -8.27 -5.82
N SER A 301 -15.85 -7.09 -6.22
CA SER A 301 -15.41 -6.05 -5.28
C SER A 301 -16.39 -4.89 -5.24
N PHE A 302 -16.41 -4.17 -4.12
CA PHE A 302 -17.35 -3.07 -3.86
C PHE A 302 -16.61 -1.85 -3.27
N ASN A 303 -17.17 -0.66 -3.44
CA ASN A 303 -16.62 0.58 -2.86
C ASN A 303 -16.94 0.75 -1.37
N THR A 304 -17.81 -0.07 -0.78
CA THR A 304 -18.40 0.13 0.56
C THR A 304 -17.53 -0.39 1.71
N PHE A 305 -16.56 -1.26 1.44
CA PHE A 305 -15.90 -2.01 2.51
C PHE A 305 -14.80 -1.24 3.26
N GLY A 306 -14.35 -0.09 2.76
CA GLY A 306 -13.16 0.63 3.25
C GLY A 306 -11.85 -0.13 2.99
N ASN A 307 -11.84 -1.44 3.20
CA ASN A 307 -10.78 -2.32 2.73
C ASN A 307 -10.84 -2.46 1.21
N GLN A 308 -9.93 -1.81 0.49
CA GLN A 308 -9.86 -1.86 -0.98
C GLN A 308 -9.49 -3.24 -1.55
N ARG A 309 -9.09 -4.20 -0.71
CA ARG A 309 -8.82 -5.58 -1.09
C ARG A 309 -9.94 -6.54 -0.69
N ALA A 310 -11.07 -6.01 -0.25
CA ALA A 310 -12.26 -6.80 0.05
C ALA A 310 -12.99 -7.16 -1.25
N SER A 311 -13.33 -8.43 -1.37
CA SER A 311 -14.16 -8.96 -2.44
C SER A 311 -14.93 -10.17 -1.94
N ASP A 312 -16.12 -10.34 -2.46
CA ASP A 312 -16.86 -11.59 -2.39
C ASP A 312 -16.26 -12.55 -3.42
N ARG A 313 -16.07 -13.81 -3.04
CA ARG A 313 -15.44 -14.82 -3.88
C ARG A 313 -16.46 -15.87 -4.27
N TYR A 314 -16.56 -16.12 -5.56
CA TYR A 314 -17.43 -17.13 -6.16
C TYR A 314 -16.54 -18.15 -6.85
N LYS A 315 -16.68 -19.43 -6.51
CA LYS A 315 -16.10 -20.51 -7.30
C LYS A 315 -17.16 -21.03 -8.24
N PHE A 316 -16.77 -21.31 -9.46
CA PHE A 316 -17.66 -21.84 -10.47
C PHE A 316 -16.96 -22.94 -11.26
N ASN A 317 -17.74 -23.84 -11.82
CA ASN A 317 -17.24 -24.87 -12.71
C ASN A 317 -16.86 -24.23 -14.08
N PRO A 318 -15.60 -24.31 -14.52
CA PRO A 318 -15.17 -23.69 -15.78
C PRO A 318 -15.90 -24.19 -17.04
N HIS A 319 -16.49 -25.38 -16.99
CA HIS A 319 -17.15 -26.02 -18.14
C HIS A 319 -18.65 -25.78 -18.20
N SER A 320 -19.33 -25.69 -17.04
CA SER A 320 -20.79 -25.46 -16.98
C SER A 320 -21.17 -24.04 -16.61
N GLY A 321 -20.26 -23.26 -16.02
CA GLY A 321 -20.54 -21.93 -15.48
C GLY A 321 -21.33 -21.93 -14.17
N GLU A 322 -21.67 -23.10 -13.63
CA GLU A 322 -22.42 -23.23 -12.38
C GLU A 322 -21.58 -22.77 -11.20
N ILE A 323 -22.17 -21.91 -10.33
CA ILE A 323 -21.50 -21.38 -9.15
C ILE A 323 -21.64 -22.37 -8.00
N ASP A 324 -20.56 -23.07 -7.68
CA ASP A 324 -20.52 -24.13 -6.67
C ASP A 324 -20.38 -23.60 -5.24
N GLU A 325 -19.65 -22.50 -5.05
CA GLU A 325 -19.31 -21.99 -3.71
C GLU A 325 -19.28 -20.46 -3.69
N VAL A 326 -19.96 -19.87 -2.70
CA VAL A 326 -19.96 -18.42 -2.46
C VAL A 326 -19.39 -18.12 -1.08
N VAL A 327 -18.30 -17.37 -1.06
CA VAL A 327 -17.67 -16.87 0.17
C VAL A 327 -17.77 -15.34 0.15
N LEU A 328 -18.78 -14.83 0.85
CA LEU A 328 -18.94 -13.39 1.02
C LEU A 328 -17.80 -12.83 1.89
N TYR A 329 -17.43 -11.58 1.65
CA TYR A 329 -16.36 -10.91 2.39
C TYR A 329 -16.68 -10.86 3.88
N LYS A 330 -17.96 -10.75 4.27
CA LYS A 330 -18.38 -10.82 5.68
C LYS A 330 -17.99 -12.15 6.34
N ASP A 331 -17.93 -13.24 5.59
CA ASP A 331 -17.62 -14.59 6.04
C ASP A 331 -16.17 -15.01 5.73
N ALA A 332 -15.43 -14.15 5.02
CA ALA A 332 -14.03 -14.41 4.66
C ALA A 332 -13.12 -14.56 5.88
N GLU A 333 -12.06 -15.34 5.70
CA GLU A 333 -11.05 -15.63 6.72
C GLU A 333 -10.46 -14.34 7.31
N LYS A 334 -10.37 -14.29 8.65
CA LYS A 334 -9.84 -13.14 9.40
C LYS A 334 -8.44 -12.73 8.91
N ALA A 335 -7.58 -13.69 8.58
CA ALA A 335 -6.23 -13.42 8.06
C ALA A 335 -6.25 -12.62 6.75
N GLY A 336 -7.16 -12.97 5.83
CA GLY A 336 -7.36 -12.26 4.56
C GLY A 336 -7.85 -10.83 4.78
N LYS A 337 -8.82 -10.65 5.68
CA LYS A 337 -9.35 -9.33 6.06
C LYS A 337 -8.26 -8.44 6.64
N ILE A 338 -7.50 -8.94 7.62
CA ILE A 338 -6.39 -8.20 8.25
C ILE A 338 -5.36 -7.78 7.20
N ARG A 339 -5.01 -8.66 6.26
CA ARG A 339 -4.07 -8.32 5.18
C ARG A 339 -4.57 -7.16 4.32
N GLY A 340 -5.86 -7.14 3.98
CA GLY A 340 -6.47 -6.04 3.24
C GLY A 340 -6.52 -4.74 4.03
N TRP A 341 -6.85 -4.82 5.33
CA TRP A 341 -6.84 -3.67 6.24
C TRP A 341 -5.45 -3.08 6.45
N ILE A 342 -4.42 -3.91 6.62
CA ILE A 342 -3.02 -3.46 6.69
C ILE A 342 -2.68 -2.60 5.47
N TYR A 343 -3.03 -3.08 4.27
CA TYR A 343 -2.80 -2.33 3.04
C TYR A 343 -3.59 -1.02 3.03
N SER A 344 -4.89 -1.07 3.33
CA SER A 344 -5.80 0.07 3.24
C SER A 344 -5.47 1.17 4.26
N VAL A 345 -5.05 0.80 5.46
CA VAL A 345 -4.56 1.74 6.49
C VAL A 345 -3.22 2.34 6.07
N HIS A 346 -2.28 1.53 5.58
CA HIS A 346 -0.96 2.00 5.18
C HIS A 346 -1.01 3.03 4.05
N VAL A 347 -1.85 2.80 3.03
CA VAL A 347 -2.00 3.74 1.89
C VAL A 347 -3.07 4.79 2.13
N GLY A 348 -3.79 4.72 3.26
CA GLY A 348 -4.83 5.68 3.63
C GLY A 348 -6.14 5.53 2.86
N SER A 349 -6.41 4.42 2.17
CA SER A 349 -7.60 4.27 1.32
C SER A 349 -8.90 3.92 2.05
N TRP A 350 -8.84 3.70 3.36
CA TRP A 350 -9.95 3.18 4.16
C TRP A 350 -11.16 4.11 4.34
N GLY A 351 -10.99 5.43 4.21
CA GLY A 351 -12.06 6.43 4.23
C GLY A 351 -12.15 7.21 2.91
N GLY A 352 -11.73 6.59 1.80
CA GLY A 352 -11.76 7.22 0.48
C GLY A 352 -10.74 8.35 0.31
N MET A 353 -11.13 9.40 -0.42
CA MET A 353 -10.22 10.49 -0.80
C MET A 353 -9.71 11.29 0.42
N LEU A 354 -10.55 11.50 1.43
CA LEU A 354 -10.18 12.27 2.62
C LEU A 354 -9.01 11.64 3.36
N THR A 355 -9.12 10.36 3.70
CA THR A 355 -8.05 9.66 4.43
C THR A 355 -6.78 9.52 3.59
N ARG A 356 -6.89 9.41 2.26
CA ARG A 356 -5.74 9.38 1.36
C ARG A 356 -5.01 10.72 1.34
N LEU A 357 -5.74 11.83 1.25
CA LEU A 357 -5.17 13.17 1.32
C LEU A 357 -4.46 13.40 2.66
N LEU A 358 -5.09 12.99 3.78
CA LEU A 358 -4.47 13.08 5.10
C LEU A 358 -3.21 12.22 5.21
N THR A 359 -3.23 10.99 4.68
CA THR A 359 -2.07 10.11 4.62
C THR A 359 -0.94 10.71 3.77
N PHE A 360 -1.26 11.29 2.61
CA PHE A 360 -0.30 11.99 1.75
C PHE A 360 0.36 13.16 2.49
N ILE A 361 -0.43 14.05 3.10
CA ILE A 361 0.06 15.19 3.87
C ILE A 361 0.91 14.70 5.05
N ALA A 362 0.46 13.69 5.78
CA ALA A 362 1.21 13.12 6.90
C ALA A 362 2.55 12.53 6.44
N ALA A 363 2.59 11.83 5.30
CA ALA A 363 3.81 11.29 4.74
C ALA A 363 4.79 12.40 4.30
N LEU A 364 4.30 13.48 3.68
CA LEU A 364 5.13 14.66 3.39
C LEU A 364 5.67 15.32 4.65
N ILE A 365 4.83 15.49 5.68
CA ILE A 365 5.29 15.98 6.99
C ILE A 365 6.38 15.04 7.54
N GLY A 366 6.15 13.73 7.51
CA GLY A 366 7.14 12.72 7.90
C GLY A 366 8.47 12.85 7.18
N ALA A 367 8.45 13.19 5.88
CA ALA A 367 9.67 13.46 5.12
C ALA A 367 10.38 14.74 5.59
N THR A 368 9.65 15.75 6.02
CA THR A 368 10.24 17.01 6.51
C THR A 368 10.73 16.95 7.96
N LEU A 369 10.19 16.07 8.81
CA LEU A 369 10.53 16.02 10.23
C LEU A 369 12.03 15.80 10.48
N PRO A 370 12.72 14.84 9.84
CA PRO A 370 14.16 14.69 10.02
C PRO A 370 14.95 15.91 9.53
N LEU A 371 14.56 16.50 8.40
CA LEU A 371 15.21 17.68 7.84
C LEU A 371 15.15 18.88 8.79
N THR A 372 13.98 19.13 9.36
CA THR A 372 13.79 20.18 10.37
C THR A 372 14.55 19.86 11.66
N GLY A 373 14.59 18.58 12.07
CA GLY A 373 15.38 18.10 13.20
C GLY A 373 16.89 18.34 13.01
N TYR A 374 17.43 18.01 11.83
CA TYR A 374 18.83 18.25 11.48
C TYR A 374 19.20 19.72 11.55
N TYR A 375 18.36 20.58 10.97
CA TYR A 375 18.58 22.03 11.05
C TYR A 375 18.66 22.52 12.51
N LEU A 376 17.73 22.08 13.37
CA LEU A 376 17.71 22.45 14.79
C LEU A 376 18.92 21.92 15.55
N TRP A 377 19.34 20.69 15.25
CA TRP A 377 20.49 20.03 15.85
C TRP A 377 21.80 20.74 15.49
N ILE A 378 22.03 21.02 14.19
CA ILE A 378 23.21 21.73 13.70
C ILE A 378 23.30 23.13 14.32
N LYS A 379 22.20 23.90 14.31
CA LYS A 379 22.14 25.23 14.93
C LYS A 379 22.44 25.20 16.43
N ARG A 380 22.06 24.12 17.14
CA ARG A 380 22.37 23.95 18.56
C ARG A 380 23.87 23.70 18.79
N ILE A 381 24.50 22.87 17.96
CA ILE A 381 25.94 22.57 18.05
C ILE A 381 26.75 23.84 17.77
N TRP A 382 26.43 24.57 16.71
CA TRP A 382 27.16 25.77 16.32
C TRP A 382 27.11 26.86 17.38
N ARG A 383 25.94 27.08 18.00
CA ARG A 383 25.81 28.04 19.12
C ARG A 383 26.58 27.63 20.37
N LYS A 384 26.81 26.33 20.58
CA LYS A 384 27.63 25.85 21.71
C LYS A 384 29.11 26.15 21.44
N LYS A 385 29.56 25.96 20.19
CA LYS A 385 30.93 26.26 19.77
C LYS A 385 31.25 27.77 19.85
N SER A 386 30.33 28.63 19.40
CA SER A 386 30.48 30.09 19.43
C SER A 386 30.36 30.73 20.83
N ARG A 387 30.13 29.94 21.88
CA ARG A 387 30.12 30.39 23.28
C ARG A 387 31.34 29.89 24.06
N VAL A 388 32.10 28.99 23.45
CA VAL A 388 33.28 28.34 24.03
C VAL A 388 34.55 28.90 23.38
N ASN A 389 34.47 29.26 22.10
CA ASN A 389 35.32 30.26 21.47
C ASN A 389 34.75 31.66 21.75
#